data_AF-A0A7D5SHT7-F1
#
_entry.id   AF-A0A7D5SHT7-F1
#
_cell.length_a   1.000
_cell.length_b   1.000
_cell.length_c   1.000
_cell.angle_alpha   90.00
_cell.angle_beta   90.00
_cell.angle_gamma   90.00
#
_symmetry.space_group_name_H-M   'P 1'
#
loop_
_entity.id
_entity.type
_entity.pdbx_description
1 polymer ?
#
loop_
_entity_poly.entity_id
_entity_poly.type
_entity_poly.pdbx_seq_one_letter_code
_entity_poly.pdbx_strand_id
1 'polypeptide(L)'
;MKLQLYLFRVIIVGFVLLFFGCKEDSTVEPQKSIASCEGCHTNYEHLMKVYTPDSTLPAGGCGGEAPHYEPYDRVYMGGVGYESFKKSSHYKIGCTGCHNGVDGTDDKNQAHSGDFISHPSVAAEQKCKKCHEEIVSTFPSSLHNGYGQMRKVAIRSGYSNYKDFEKLSPMHKEGYKKNCATCHANCGECHVIRPTAGGGGLANGHNFVKTPDMIKTCVVCHTSRGGHAFLGIGSGTKPDVHQTKGMVCTSCHTGSEMHGSGTIPEHRYAYEKLPKCETCHPNVKDKNKYHLMHSDSLSCYVCHSQKYNNCGSCHIHGLGARVPSYMDFKIALNPLKDVRKQYKFVTVRRTLAAPDNWVEYGLPQYPNFDALPTYNYATPHNIQRWTNVTKVSDGEKCYANCHIRKQGDTLINTNIYLFEKDLLDWEKNATKKITVDKALPSDWFK
;
A
#
# COMPACT_ATOMS: atom_id res chain seq x y z
N MET A 1 -3.83 27.77 -75.76
CA MET A 1 -4.54 27.31 -76.97
C MET A 1 -5.17 25.94 -76.66
N LYS A 2 -6.52 25.86 -76.65
CA LYS A 2 -7.42 24.67 -76.58
C LYS A 2 -7.33 23.79 -75.30
N LEU A 3 -8.30 23.72 -74.38
CA LEU A 3 -9.77 23.50 -74.38
C LEU A 3 -10.20 22.04 -74.62
N GLN A 4 -10.73 21.37 -73.57
CA GLN A 4 -11.94 20.52 -73.51
C GLN A 4 -11.98 19.79 -72.13
N LEU A 5 -12.81 20.12 -71.13
CA LEU A 5 -14.28 19.94 -70.93
C LEU A 5 -14.79 18.49 -71.02
N TYR A 6 -15.25 17.92 -69.90
CA TYR A 6 -16.50 17.14 -69.68
C TYR A 6 -16.69 16.95 -68.16
N LEU A 7 -17.57 17.71 -67.48
CA LEU A 7 -18.95 17.35 -67.04
C LEU A 7 -18.98 16.08 -66.14
N PHE A 8 -19.54 16.02 -64.92
CA PHE A 8 -20.85 16.52 -64.50
C PHE A 8 -21.07 16.42 -62.97
N ARG A 9 -21.66 17.49 -62.40
CA ARG A 9 -22.67 17.58 -61.31
C ARG A 9 -22.48 16.86 -59.96
N VAL A 10 -22.38 17.68 -58.89
CA VAL A 10 -23.28 17.57 -57.72
C VAL A 10 -23.76 18.98 -57.34
N ILE A 11 -25.04 19.04 -57.02
CA ILE A 11 -25.95 20.18 -56.88
C ILE A 11 -25.66 20.97 -55.58
N ILE A 12 -25.55 22.30 -55.68
CA ILE A 12 -25.60 23.23 -54.54
C ILE A 12 -27.03 23.78 -54.47
N VAL A 13 -27.80 23.34 -53.48
CA VAL A 13 -29.03 24.03 -53.06
C VAL A 13 -28.64 25.02 -51.97
N GLY A 14 -28.66 26.31 -52.31
CA GLY A 14 -28.63 27.37 -51.32
C GLY A 14 -30.01 27.52 -50.67
N PHE A 15 -30.05 27.39 -49.34
CA PHE A 15 -31.18 27.87 -48.55
C PHE A 15 -30.68 28.89 -47.55
N VAL A 16 -31.06 30.13 -47.80
CA VAL A 16 -30.99 31.27 -46.87
C VAL A 16 -31.97 30.98 -45.75
N LEU A 17 -31.48 30.90 -44.51
CA LEU A 17 -32.33 30.91 -43.31
C LEU A 17 -32.13 32.22 -42.57
N LEU A 18 -33.22 32.98 -42.54
CA LEU A 18 -33.45 34.19 -41.78
C LEU A 18 -33.27 33.91 -40.29
N PHE A 19 -32.40 34.68 -39.64
CA PHE A 19 -32.29 34.73 -38.18
C PHE A 19 -33.54 35.41 -37.61
N PHE A 20 -34.53 34.62 -37.21
CA PHE A 20 -35.49 35.03 -36.19
C PHE A 20 -34.91 34.68 -34.82
N GLY A 21 -34.63 35.71 -34.01
CA GLY A 21 -34.17 35.54 -32.65
C GLY A 21 -35.23 34.89 -31.78
N CYS A 22 -35.02 33.61 -31.43
CA CYS A 22 -35.64 33.02 -30.27
C CYS A 22 -34.86 33.49 -29.04
N LYS A 23 -35.50 34.36 -28.26
CA LYS A 23 -35.10 34.65 -26.88
C LYS A 23 -35.42 33.38 -26.10
N GLU A 24 -34.42 32.49 -25.94
CA GLU A 24 -34.53 31.41 -24.95
C GLU A 24 -34.62 32.09 -23.59
N ASP A 25 -35.81 32.03 -22.98
CA ASP A 25 -35.94 32.21 -21.54
C ASP A 25 -35.04 31.17 -20.90
N SER A 26 -33.86 31.61 -20.45
CA SER A 26 -33.02 30.82 -19.57
C SER A 26 -33.83 30.56 -18.31
N THR A 27 -34.45 29.38 -18.24
CA THR A 27 -34.89 28.82 -16.97
C THR A 27 -33.64 28.69 -16.12
N VAL A 28 -33.39 29.70 -15.29
CA VAL A 28 -32.41 29.66 -14.23
C VAL A 28 -32.84 28.49 -13.35
N GLU A 29 -32.12 27.37 -13.41
CA GLU A 29 -32.24 26.35 -12.38
C GLU A 29 -32.10 27.06 -11.03
N PRO A 30 -33.00 26.85 -10.07
CA PRO A 30 -32.94 27.55 -8.81
C PRO A 30 -31.58 27.28 -8.20
N GLN A 31 -30.76 28.35 -8.11
CA GLN A 31 -29.43 28.29 -7.53
C GLN A 31 -29.61 27.75 -6.11
N LYS A 32 -29.23 26.48 -5.89
CA LYS A 32 -29.38 25.83 -4.58
C LYS A 32 -28.77 26.74 -3.54
N SER A 33 -29.51 26.98 -2.45
CA SER A 33 -29.05 27.82 -1.35
C SER A 33 -27.67 27.37 -0.89
N ILE A 34 -26.69 28.28 -0.92
CA ILE A 34 -25.32 28.04 -0.43
C ILE A 34 -25.33 27.82 1.08
N ALA A 35 -26.34 28.34 1.79
CA ALA A 35 -26.51 28.22 3.24
C ALA A 35 -26.99 26.81 3.66
N SER A 36 -26.19 25.80 3.33
CA SER A 36 -26.27 24.44 3.83
C SER A 36 -24.92 23.74 3.64
N CYS A 37 -24.67 22.66 4.38
CA CYS A 37 -23.46 21.85 4.18
C CYS A 37 -23.35 21.36 2.73
N GLU A 38 -24.45 20.82 2.18
CA GLU A 38 -24.49 20.33 0.81
C GLU A 38 -24.34 21.48 -0.22
N GLY A 39 -25.00 22.61 0.02
CA GLY A 39 -24.89 23.81 -0.82
C GLY A 39 -23.46 24.35 -0.90
N CYS A 40 -22.79 24.48 0.25
CA CYS A 40 -21.38 24.86 0.31
C CYS A 40 -20.49 23.86 -0.45
N HIS A 41 -20.61 22.56 -0.17
CA HIS A 41 -19.71 21.55 -0.73
C HIS A 41 -19.99 21.19 -2.19
N THR A 42 -21.12 21.59 -2.75
CA THR A 42 -21.45 21.42 -4.18
C THR A 42 -21.24 22.70 -5.01
N ASN A 43 -20.86 23.81 -4.36
CA ASN A 43 -20.56 25.09 -5.02
C ASN A 43 -19.05 25.35 -5.03
N TYR A 44 -18.41 25.05 -6.17
CA TYR A 44 -16.95 25.18 -6.31
C TYR A 44 -16.45 26.62 -6.16
N GLU A 45 -17.16 27.60 -6.73
CA GLU A 45 -16.80 29.01 -6.64
C GLU A 45 -16.86 29.54 -5.20
N HIS A 46 -17.84 29.07 -4.42
CA HIS A 46 -17.92 29.41 -2.99
C HIS A 46 -16.76 28.81 -2.22
N LEU A 47 -16.44 27.52 -2.43
CA LEU A 47 -15.31 26.87 -1.78
C LEU A 47 -13.98 27.61 -2.06
N MET A 48 -13.75 28.07 -3.29
CA MET A 48 -12.58 28.87 -3.63
C MET A 48 -12.52 30.22 -2.91
N LYS A 49 -13.65 30.77 -2.44
CA LYS A 49 -13.69 32.03 -1.68
C LYS A 49 -13.45 31.81 -0.19
N VAL A 50 -13.87 30.67 0.36
CA VAL A 50 -13.88 30.42 1.82
C VAL A 50 -12.86 29.37 2.29
N TYR A 51 -12.04 28.82 1.40
CA TYR A 51 -11.02 27.83 1.78
C TYR A 51 -9.98 28.41 2.74
N THR A 52 -9.35 27.51 3.51
CA THR A 52 -8.15 27.83 4.29
C THR A 52 -6.98 27.18 3.58
N PRO A 53 -5.93 27.92 3.17
CA PRO A 53 -4.73 27.34 2.59
C PRO A 53 -4.08 26.33 3.54
N ASP A 54 -3.39 25.33 2.98
CA ASP A 54 -2.59 24.44 3.81
C ASP A 54 -1.43 25.19 4.48
N SER A 55 -1.17 24.88 5.74
CA SER A 55 -0.04 25.42 6.50
C SER A 55 1.21 24.54 6.43
N THR A 56 1.06 23.29 5.96
CA THR A 56 2.14 22.32 5.81
C THR A 56 1.97 21.52 4.53
N LEU A 57 3.09 21.07 3.96
CA LEU A 57 3.04 20.15 2.81
C LEU A 57 2.41 18.81 3.23
N PRO A 58 1.66 18.16 2.32
CA PRO A 58 1.18 16.81 2.54
C PRO A 58 2.31 15.86 2.94
N ALA A 59 2.08 15.04 3.97
CA ALA A 59 3.09 14.10 4.44
C ALA A 59 3.37 13.05 3.35
N GLY A 60 4.57 13.10 2.77
CA GLY A 60 5.07 12.06 1.87
C GLY A 60 5.26 10.73 2.62
N GLY A 61 5.23 9.63 1.87
CA GLY A 61 5.42 8.29 2.40
C GLY A 61 6.62 7.57 1.79
N CYS A 62 6.72 6.27 2.04
CA CYS A 62 7.69 5.40 1.35
C CYS A 62 7.50 5.35 -0.19
N GLY A 63 6.42 5.94 -0.71
CA GLY A 63 6.13 6.10 -2.14
C GLY A 63 6.61 7.41 -2.75
N GLY A 64 7.16 8.34 -1.96
CA GLY A 64 7.55 9.68 -2.41
C GLY A 64 6.63 10.78 -1.85
N GLU A 65 6.75 11.97 -2.42
CA GLU A 65 5.89 13.11 -2.10
C GLU A 65 4.45 12.83 -2.52
N ALA A 66 3.50 13.21 -1.67
CA ALA A 66 2.09 13.05 -1.98
C ALA A 66 1.67 14.11 -3.01
N PRO A 67 0.77 13.77 -3.96
CA PRO A 67 0.23 14.75 -4.89
C PRO A 67 -0.44 15.92 -4.16
N HIS A 68 -0.24 17.14 -4.67
CA HIS A 68 -0.92 18.32 -4.16
C HIS A 68 -2.32 18.44 -4.78
N TYR A 69 -3.31 18.70 -3.93
CA TYR A 69 -4.67 19.05 -4.30
C TYR A 69 -5.05 20.29 -3.51
N GLU A 70 -5.73 21.25 -4.12
CA GLU A 70 -6.14 22.44 -3.38
C GLU A 70 -7.18 22.10 -2.30
N PRO A 71 -7.21 22.81 -1.17
CA PRO A 71 -8.14 22.50 -0.08
C PRO A 71 -9.61 22.43 -0.51
N TYR A 72 -10.02 23.27 -1.46
CA TYR A 72 -11.37 23.24 -2.02
C TYR A 72 -11.62 22.01 -2.92
N ASP A 73 -10.62 21.54 -3.68
CA ASP A 73 -10.72 20.31 -4.49
C ASP A 73 -10.89 19.06 -3.61
N ARG A 74 -10.29 19.07 -2.42
CA ARG A 74 -10.34 17.94 -1.51
C ARG A 74 -11.74 17.69 -0.93
N VAL A 75 -12.60 18.72 -0.90
CA VAL A 75 -13.91 18.64 -0.24
C VAL A 75 -15.08 18.88 -1.18
N TYR A 76 -14.82 19.16 -2.46
CA TYR A 76 -15.85 19.36 -3.45
C TYR A 76 -16.64 18.07 -3.73
N MET A 77 -17.96 18.19 -3.65
CA MET A 77 -18.93 17.15 -3.94
C MET A 77 -19.54 17.41 -5.31
N GLY A 78 -19.11 16.63 -6.30
CA GLY A 78 -19.63 16.76 -7.66
C GLY A 78 -19.47 15.48 -8.49
N GLY A 79 -19.98 15.55 -9.72
CA GLY A 79 -19.92 14.48 -10.69
C GLY A 79 -20.68 13.21 -10.29
N VAL A 80 -20.38 12.11 -10.99
CA VAL A 80 -21.08 10.82 -10.85
C VAL A 80 -21.00 10.24 -9.43
N GLY A 81 -19.93 10.56 -8.70
CA GLY A 81 -19.73 10.13 -7.31
C GLY A 81 -20.76 10.74 -6.37
N TYR A 82 -20.95 12.06 -6.43
CA TYR A 82 -21.95 12.75 -5.62
C TYR A 82 -23.38 12.32 -5.99
N GLU A 83 -23.67 12.11 -7.28
CA GLU A 83 -24.95 11.54 -7.71
C GLU A 83 -25.20 10.12 -7.15
N SER A 84 -24.14 9.33 -7.00
CA SER A 84 -24.22 8.00 -6.38
C SER A 84 -24.41 8.11 -4.86
N PHE A 85 -23.73 9.05 -4.21
CA PHE A 85 -23.89 9.33 -2.79
C PHE A 85 -25.34 9.69 -2.45
N LYS A 86 -25.98 10.60 -3.21
CA LYS A 86 -27.39 11.00 -3.02
C LYS A 86 -28.38 9.83 -3.04
N LYS A 87 -28.05 8.78 -3.80
CA LYS A 87 -28.88 7.56 -3.91
C LYS A 87 -28.61 6.55 -2.80
N SER A 88 -27.57 6.75 -1.99
CA SER A 88 -27.15 5.83 -0.93
C SER A 88 -27.94 6.01 0.36
N SER A 89 -27.86 5.01 1.25
CA SER A 89 -28.40 5.11 2.62
C SER A 89 -27.66 6.15 3.46
N HIS A 90 -26.39 6.44 3.16
CA HIS A 90 -25.59 7.43 3.90
C HIS A 90 -26.12 8.85 3.70
N TYR A 91 -26.61 9.20 2.50
CA TYR A 91 -27.18 10.53 2.24
C TYR A 91 -28.38 10.83 3.13
N LYS A 92 -29.20 9.81 3.42
CA LYS A 92 -30.39 9.94 4.28
C LYS A 92 -30.07 10.27 5.75
N ILE A 93 -28.83 10.09 6.18
CA ILE A 93 -28.38 10.44 7.53
C ILE A 93 -28.24 11.96 7.68
N GLY A 94 -28.02 12.68 6.57
CA GLY A 94 -27.70 14.10 6.56
C GLY A 94 -26.23 14.38 6.96
N CYS A 95 -25.71 15.52 6.51
CA CYS A 95 -24.30 15.89 6.68
C CYS A 95 -23.90 15.91 8.16
N THR A 96 -24.70 16.60 8.98
CA THR A 96 -24.44 16.78 10.42
C THR A 96 -24.64 15.51 11.24
N GLY A 97 -25.40 14.52 10.75
CA GLY A 97 -25.53 13.24 11.46
C GLY A 97 -24.19 12.50 11.58
N CYS A 98 -23.36 12.55 10.54
CA CYS A 98 -22.02 11.98 10.56
C CYS A 98 -20.94 12.98 10.99
N HIS A 99 -21.00 14.21 10.47
CA HIS A 99 -19.95 15.21 10.65
C HIS A 99 -20.15 16.14 11.84
N ASN A 100 -21.29 16.09 12.53
CA ASN A 100 -21.71 17.11 13.51
C ASN A 100 -21.70 18.52 12.89
N GLY A 101 -21.46 19.55 13.70
CA GLY A 101 -21.43 20.94 13.24
C GLY A 101 -22.82 21.53 13.01
N VAL A 102 -22.88 22.63 12.25
CA VAL A 102 -24.08 23.43 12.06
C VAL A 102 -24.45 23.47 10.58
N ASP A 103 -25.66 23.00 10.24
CA ASP A 103 -26.22 23.16 8.90
C ASP A 103 -27.04 24.48 8.81
N GLY A 104 -27.40 24.89 7.59
CA GLY A 104 -28.23 26.08 7.38
C GLY A 104 -27.47 27.41 7.37
N THR A 105 -26.15 27.38 7.24
CA THR A 105 -25.27 28.57 7.15
C THR A 105 -24.25 28.40 6.02
N ASP A 106 -23.82 29.51 5.43
CA ASP A 106 -22.73 29.58 4.44
C ASP A 106 -21.40 30.07 5.04
N ASP A 107 -21.42 30.48 6.32
CA ASP A 107 -20.22 30.79 7.09
C ASP A 107 -19.50 29.51 7.51
N LYS A 108 -18.30 29.32 6.96
CA LYS A 108 -17.46 28.14 7.21
C LYS A 108 -17.11 27.95 8.69
N ASN A 109 -16.81 29.03 9.42
CA ASN A 109 -16.41 28.92 10.82
C ASN A 109 -17.59 28.52 11.68
N GLN A 110 -18.78 29.03 11.38
CA GLN A 110 -20.02 28.63 12.03
C GLN A 110 -20.39 27.18 11.69
N ALA A 111 -20.35 26.80 10.41
CA ALA A 111 -20.67 25.44 9.97
C ALA A 111 -19.77 24.38 10.61
N HIS A 112 -18.48 24.68 10.74
CA HIS A 112 -17.48 23.79 11.33
C HIS A 112 -17.19 24.08 12.82
N SER A 113 -18.11 24.72 13.53
CA SER A 113 -17.98 25.01 14.97
C SER A 113 -18.41 23.82 15.85
N GLY A 114 -18.21 23.96 17.17
CA GLY A 114 -18.68 23.00 18.16
C GLY A 114 -17.94 21.68 18.11
N ASP A 115 -18.68 20.58 17.92
CA ASP A 115 -18.17 19.21 17.90
C ASP A 115 -17.99 18.65 16.49
N PHE A 116 -17.85 19.52 15.48
CA PHE A 116 -17.59 19.15 14.09
C PHE A 116 -16.41 18.17 13.95
N ILE A 117 -16.58 17.16 13.09
CA ILE A 117 -15.58 16.13 12.82
C ILE A 117 -15.40 16.01 11.29
N SER A 118 -14.22 16.39 10.79
CA SER A 118 -13.89 16.30 9.36
C SER A 118 -13.78 14.86 8.84
N HIS A 119 -13.37 13.92 9.70
CA HIS A 119 -13.22 12.51 9.37
C HIS A 119 -14.05 11.63 10.32
N PRO A 120 -15.36 11.41 10.07
CA PRO A 120 -16.23 10.64 10.96
C PRO A 120 -15.75 9.21 11.25
N SER A 121 -14.93 8.63 10.37
CA SER A 121 -14.32 7.31 10.53
C SER A 121 -13.37 7.19 11.73
N VAL A 122 -12.87 8.31 12.29
CA VAL A 122 -12.10 8.28 13.55
C VAL A 122 -13.01 8.01 14.76
N ALA A 123 -14.31 8.25 14.60
CA ALA A 123 -15.37 8.01 15.58
C ALA A 123 -16.31 6.89 15.10
N ALA A 124 -15.74 5.83 14.50
CA ALA A 124 -16.50 4.74 13.88
C ALA A 124 -17.47 4.04 14.85
N GLU A 125 -17.12 3.96 16.14
CA GLU A 125 -17.99 3.42 17.20
C GLU A 125 -19.31 4.21 17.28
N GLN A 126 -19.24 5.55 17.27
CA GLN A 126 -20.40 6.42 17.37
C GLN A 126 -21.12 6.58 16.02
N LYS A 127 -20.37 6.67 14.92
CA LYS A 127 -20.88 7.09 13.62
C LYS A 127 -21.25 5.94 12.69
N CYS A 128 -20.65 4.77 12.87
CA CYS A 128 -20.78 3.65 11.92
C CYS A 128 -21.38 2.39 12.56
N LYS A 129 -21.12 2.13 13.85
CA LYS A 129 -21.44 0.85 14.50
C LYS A 129 -22.91 0.44 14.39
N LYS A 130 -23.85 1.39 14.49
CA LYS A 130 -25.29 1.08 14.41
C LYS A 130 -25.66 0.32 13.14
N CYS A 131 -24.96 0.54 12.03
CA CYS A 131 -25.19 -0.14 10.75
C CYS A 131 -24.07 -1.10 10.35
N HIS A 132 -22.88 -0.97 10.95
CA HIS A 132 -21.67 -1.73 10.62
C HIS A 132 -21.06 -2.41 11.85
N GLU A 133 -21.90 -2.94 12.74
CA GLU A 133 -21.50 -3.41 14.07
C GLU A 133 -20.34 -4.41 14.05
N GLU A 134 -20.42 -5.43 13.22
CA GLU A 134 -19.40 -6.49 13.12
C GLU A 134 -18.03 -5.93 12.70
N ILE A 135 -18.01 -5.11 11.64
CA ILE A 135 -16.78 -4.54 11.09
C ILE A 135 -16.17 -3.56 12.10
N VAL A 136 -16.98 -2.67 12.69
CA VAL A 136 -16.49 -1.69 13.67
C VAL A 136 -15.93 -2.38 14.91
N SER A 137 -16.58 -3.45 15.37
CA SER A 137 -16.13 -4.17 16.58
C SER A 137 -14.82 -4.95 16.35
N THR A 138 -14.56 -5.39 15.12
CA THR A 138 -13.35 -6.17 14.79
C THR A 138 -12.20 -5.32 14.27
N PHE A 139 -12.46 -4.13 13.71
CA PHE A 139 -11.45 -3.23 13.16
C PHE A 139 -10.31 -2.87 14.13
N PRO A 140 -10.54 -2.68 15.45
CA PRO A 140 -9.45 -2.49 16.42
C PRO A 140 -8.45 -3.65 16.47
N SER A 141 -8.78 -4.82 15.93
CA SER A 141 -7.82 -5.94 15.81
C SER A 141 -7.04 -5.97 14.48
N SER A 142 -7.38 -5.09 13.53
CA SER A 142 -6.76 -5.05 12.21
C SER A 142 -5.30 -4.63 12.28
N LEU A 143 -4.48 -5.25 11.43
CA LEU A 143 -3.09 -4.84 11.23
C LEU A 143 -2.94 -3.47 10.56
N HIS A 144 -4.01 -2.94 9.95
CA HIS A 144 -4.02 -1.59 9.38
C HIS A 144 -3.94 -0.48 10.43
N ASN A 145 -4.11 -0.81 11.73
CA ASN A 145 -3.80 0.08 12.86
C ASN A 145 -2.29 0.13 13.19
N GLY A 146 -1.43 -0.60 12.46
CA GLY A 146 0.02 -0.47 12.58
C GLY A 146 0.70 -1.33 13.65
N TYR A 147 -0.02 -2.22 14.34
CA TYR A 147 0.50 -3.03 15.47
C TYR A 147 1.81 -3.75 15.18
N GLY A 148 1.94 -4.35 13.98
CA GLY A 148 3.15 -5.07 13.60
C GLY A 148 4.39 -4.16 13.49
N GLN A 149 4.21 -2.91 13.06
CA GLN A 149 5.30 -1.93 12.97
C GLN A 149 5.62 -1.35 14.36
N MET A 150 4.60 -0.99 15.14
CA MET A 150 4.74 -0.56 16.53
C MET A 150 5.52 -1.58 17.36
N ARG A 151 5.18 -2.89 17.22
CA ARG A 151 5.90 -3.99 17.88
C ARG A 151 7.39 -3.99 17.54
N LYS A 152 7.76 -3.78 16.27
CA LYS A 152 9.17 -3.78 15.87
C LYS A 152 9.94 -2.59 16.44
N VAL A 153 9.31 -1.42 16.48
CA VAL A 153 9.90 -0.23 17.10
C VAL A 153 10.07 -0.47 18.60
N ALA A 154 9.02 -0.90 19.29
CA ALA A 154 9.06 -1.19 20.73
C ALA A 154 10.15 -2.22 21.09
N ILE A 155 10.27 -3.31 20.33
CA ILE A 155 11.31 -4.34 20.57
C ILE A 155 12.71 -3.77 20.45
N ARG A 156 12.98 -3.01 19.37
CA ARG A 156 14.31 -2.39 19.19
C ARG A 156 14.59 -1.31 20.24
N SER A 157 13.54 -0.72 20.82
CA SER A 157 13.61 0.21 21.95
C SER A 157 13.71 -0.47 23.33
N GLY A 158 13.89 -1.80 23.40
CA GLY A 158 14.11 -2.51 24.66
C GLY A 158 12.85 -3.02 25.35
N TYR A 159 11.71 -3.02 24.65
CA TYR A 159 10.44 -3.55 25.15
C TYR A 159 10.06 -4.89 24.47
N SER A 160 8.87 -5.42 24.74
CA SER A 160 8.53 -6.80 24.35
C SER A 160 7.39 -6.89 23.34
N ASN A 161 6.42 -5.97 23.36
CA ASN A 161 5.23 -6.06 22.52
C ASN A 161 4.73 -4.69 22.00
N TYR A 162 3.69 -4.69 21.16
CA TYR A 162 3.16 -3.45 20.56
C TYR A 162 2.51 -2.50 21.58
N LYS A 163 1.95 -3.00 22.69
CA LYS A 163 1.34 -2.16 23.73
C LYS A 163 2.39 -1.34 24.46
N ASP A 164 3.62 -1.83 24.50
CA ASP A 164 4.76 -1.08 25.06
C ASP A 164 5.17 0.11 24.18
N PHE A 165 4.63 0.24 22.97
CA PHE A 165 4.86 1.42 22.13
C PHE A 165 4.46 2.73 22.85
N GLU A 166 3.44 2.68 23.71
CA GLU A 166 3.03 3.86 24.49
C GLU A 166 4.06 4.31 25.53
N LYS A 167 4.98 3.42 25.92
CA LYS A 167 6.08 3.71 26.86
C LYS A 167 7.25 4.45 26.20
N LEU A 168 7.27 4.56 24.87
CA LEU A 168 8.29 5.32 24.15
C LEU A 168 8.19 6.81 24.48
N SER A 169 9.31 7.53 24.32
CA SER A 169 9.35 8.97 24.57
C SER A 169 8.38 9.73 23.65
N PRO A 170 7.88 10.91 24.07
CA PRO A 170 6.99 11.72 23.22
C PRO A 170 7.60 12.04 21.85
N MET A 171 8.90 12.37 21.79
CA MET A 171 9.60 12.63 20.52
C MET A 171 9.64 11.39 19.62
N HIS A 172 9.84 10.20 20.19
CA HIS A 172 9.86 8.95 19.44
C HIS A 172 8.48 8.63 18.84
N LYS A 173 7.42 8.82 19.63
CA LYS A 173 6.04 8.66 19.17
C LYS A 173 5.66 9.68 18.11
N GLU A 174 6.09 10.93 18.25
CA GLU A 174 5.87 11.98 17.25
C GLU A 174 6.58 11.66 15.93
N GLY A 175 7.84 11.21 15.98
CA GLY A 175 8.56 10.79 14.79
C GLY A 175 7.92 9.60 14.09
N TYR A 176 7.40 8.64 14.86
CA TYR A 176 6.62 7.54 14.29
C TYR A 176 5.35 8.04 13.62
N LYS A 177 4.59 8.92 14.26
CA LYS A 177 3.37 9.48 13.72
C LYS A 177 3.63 10.20 12.38
N LYS A 178 4.64 11.07 12.35
CA LYS A 178 4.98 11.89 11.18
C LYS A 178 5.52 11.09 9.99
N ASN A 179 6.22 9.97 10.23
CA ASN A 179 6.98 9.28 9.16
C ASN A 179 6.51 7.85 8.87
N CYS A 180 5.82 7.20 9.81
CA CYS A 180 5.42 5.79 9.71
C CYS A 180 3.91 5.61 9.70
N ALA A 181 3.20 6.33 10.57
CA ALA A 181 1.76 6.16 10.74
C ALA A 181 0.92 6.82 9.63
N THR A 182 1.56 7.53 8.69
CA THR A 182 0.90 8.14 7.51
C THR A 182 0.25 7.13 6.56
N CYS A 183 0.53 5.83 6.75
CA CYS A 183 -0.04 4.74 5.96
C CYS A 183 -1.07 3.90 6.75
N HIS A 184 -1.26 4.16 8.05
CA HIS A 184 -2.24 3.42 8.86
C HIS A 184 -3.62 3.97 8.55
N ALA A 185 -4.55 3.08 8.20
CA ALA A 185 -5.81 3.45 7.59
C ALA A 185 -6.97 3.38 8.59
N ASN A 186 -8.00 4.17 8.34
CA ASN A 186 -9.34 4.01 8.94
C ASN A 186 -10.39 3.72 7.84
N CYS A 187 -11.66 3.57 8.22
CA CYS A 187 -12.74 3.26 7.27
C CYS A 187 -12.81 4.26 6.10
N GLY A 188 -12.64 5.55 6.39
CA GLY A 188 -12.73 6.63 5.40
C GLY A 188 -11.63 6.58 4.36
N GLU A 189 -10.39 6.28 4.78
CA GLU A 189 -9.21 6.22 3.88
C GLU A 189 -9.27 5.11 2.84
N CYS A 190 -10.11 4.10 3.07
CA CYS A 190 -10.39 3.07 2.08
C CYS A 190 -11.68 3.34 1.30
N HIS A 191 -12.73 3.79 1.98
CA HIS A 191 -14.09 3.72 1.43
C HIS A 191 -14.64 5.06 0.93
N VAL A 192 -14.01 6.21 1.21
CA VAL A 192 -14.60 7.53 0.90
C VAL A 192 -13.56 8.53 0.37
N ILE A 193 -12.39 8.58 1.01
CA ILE A 193 -11.34 9.55 0.68
C ILE A 193 -10.16 8.87 0.00
N ARG A 194 -9.37 9.66 -0.73
CA ARG A 194 -8.00 9.29 -1.07
C ARG A 194 -7.22 9.17 0.24
N PRO A 195 -6.38 8.14 0.44
CA PRO A 195 -5.52 8.07 1.60
C PRO A 195 -4.71 9.37 1.76
N THR A 196 -4.41 9.74 3.01
CA THR A 196 -3.64 10.97 3.30
C THR A 196 -2.28 10.99 2.61
N ALA A 197 -1.59 9.85 2.56
CA ALA A 197 -0.35 9.65 1.80
C ALA A 197 -0.49 9.84 0.28
N GLY A 198 -1.72 9.90 -0.25
CA GLY A 198 -2.06 10.18 -1.64
C GLY A 198 -2.64 11.57 -1.87
N GLY A 199 -2.42 12.51 -0.95
CA GLY A 199 -2.88 13.90 -1.04
C GLY A 199 -4.25 14.18 -0.42
N GLY A 200 -4.94 13.14 0.08
CA GLY A 200 -6.20 13.29 0.79
C GLY A 200 -7.37 13.82 -0.05
N GLY A 201 -8.50 14.06 0.62
CA GLY A 201 -9.74 14.54 0.01
C GLY A 201 -10.62 13.46 -0.61
N LEU A 202 -11.84 13.83 -1.00
CA LEU A 202 -12.86 12.90 -1.48
C LEU A 202 -12.40 12.15 -2.73
N ALA A 203 -12.43 10.82 -2.69
CA ALA A 203 -11.97 10.00 -3.82
C ALA A 203 -12.89 10.11 -5.04
N ASN A 204 -14.20 10.26 -4.81
CA ASN A 204 -15.21 10.33 -5.85
C ASN A 204 -16.48 11.04 -5.33
N GLY A 205 -16.43 12.36 -5.14
CA GLY A 205 -17.61 13.17 -4.78
C GLY A 205 -18.37 12.69 -3.54
N HIS A 206 -17.66 12.24 -2.51
CA HIS A 206 -18.23 11.68 -1.26
C HIS A 206 -18.98 10.34 -1.41
N ASN A 207 -18.78 9.63 -2.52
CA ASN A 207 -19.35 8.29 -2.66
C ASN A 207 -18.66 7.27 -1.76
N PHE A 208 -19.45 6.48 -1.04
CA PHE A 208 -18.98 5.35 -0.23
C PHE A 208 -18.83 4.11 -1.12
N VAL A 209 -17.61 3.59 -1.25
CA VAL A 209 -17.34 2.40 -2.06
C VAL A 209 -17.16 1.16 -1.18
N LYS A 210 -17.86 0.07 -1.50
CA LYS A 210 -17.72 -1.20 -0.79
C LYS A 210 -16.34 -1.83 -1.01
N THR A 211 -15.86 -1.80 -2.25
CA THR A 211 -14.57 -2.34 -2.64
C THR A 211 -13.69 -1.20 -3.14
N PRO A 212 -12.57 -0.90 -2.45
CA PRO A 212 -11.68 0.18 -2.86
C PRO A 212 -10.96 -0.14 -4.17
N ASP A 213 -10.56 0.90 -4.88
CA ASP A 213 -9.70 0.76 -6.07
C ASP A 213 -8.29 0.37 -5.66
N MET A 214 -7.73 -0.65 -6.32
CA MET A 214 -6.40 -1.15 -5.98
C MET A 214 -5.31 -0.07 -6.11
N ILE A 215 -5.34 0.70 -7.20
CA ILE A 215 -4.28 1.67 -7.54
C ILE A 215 -4.42 2.93 -6.69
N LYS A 216 -5.65 3.46 -6.60
CA LYS A 216 -5.95 4.74 -5.96
C LYS A 216 -6.05 4.64 -4.43
N THR A 217 -6.17 3.43 -3.88
CA THR A 217 -6.29 3.21 -2.43
C THR A 217 -5.17 2.32 -1.91
N CYS A 218 -5.12 1.05 -2.31
CA CYS A 218 -4.20 0.09 -1.71
C CYS A 218 -2.74 0.42 -2.05
N VAL A 219 -2.45 0.70 -3.32
CA VAL A 219 -1.10 0.96 -3.81
C VAL A 219 -0.54 2.27 -3.25
N VAL A 220 -1.36 3.25 -2.87
CA VAL A 220 -0.87 4.50 -2.25
C VAL A 220 -0.01 4.21 -1.02
N CYS A 221 -0.50 3.39 -0.08
CA CYS A 221 0.27 3.00 1.10
C CYS A 221 1.22 1.82 0.81
N HIS A 222 0.83 0.88 -0.04
CA HIS A 222 1.62 -0.32 -0.37
C HIS A 222 2.54 -0.13 -1.59
N THR A 223 2.89 1.12 -1.93
CA THR A 223 3.54 1.52 -3.19
C THR A 223 4.72 0.63 -3.54
N SER A 224 5.82 0.74 -2.80
CA SER A 224 7.10 0.15 -3.21
C SER A 224 7.17 -1.37 -3.05
N ARG A 225 6.64 -1.91 -1.93
CA ARG A 225 6.83 -3.32 -1.57
C ARG A 225 5.74 -4.25 -2.10
N GLY A 226 4.53 -3.72 -2.31
CA GLY A 226 3.38 -4.45 -2.85
C GLY A 226 3.11 -4.01 -4.29
N GLY A 227 2.66 -2.77 -4.47
CA GLY A 227 2.22 -2.23 -5.77
C GLY A 227 3.25 -2.33 -6.88
N HIS A 228 4.45 -1.77 -6.70
CA HIS A 228 5.51 -1.81 -7.69
C HIS A 228 5.97 -3.23 -8.02
N ALA A 229 5.95 -4.12 -7.02
CA ALA A 229 6.25 -5.54 -7.24
C ALA A 229 5.17 -6.21 -8.09
N PHE A 230 3.89 -5.97 -7.76
CA PHE A 230 2.74 -6.59 -8.40
C PHE A 230 2.54 -6.10 -9.83
N LEU A 231 2.78 -4.81 -10.05
CA LEU A 231 2.66 -4.14 -11.34
C LEU A 231 3.92 -4.24 -12.19
N GLY A 232 5.03 -4.75 -11.67
CA GLY A 232 6.30 -4.88 -12.42
C GLY A 232 6.95 -3.53 -12.76
N ILE A 233 6.82 -2.52 -11.89
CA ILE A 233 7.37 -1.17 -12.10
C ILE A 233 8.88 -1.12 -11.84
N GLY A 234 9.41 -2.06 -11.05
CA GLY A 234 10.82 -2.11 -10.72
C GLY A 234 11.70 -2.36 -11.95
N SER A 235 12.88 -1.72 -12.01
CA SER A 235 13.84 -1.91 -13.10
C SER A 235 14.17 -3.40 -13.29
N GLY A 236 14.04 -3.88 -14.53
CA GLY A 236 14.29 -5.28 -14.90
C GLY A 236 13.28 -6.29 -14.33
N THR A 237 12.13 -5.84 -13.81
CA THR A 237 11.07 -6.72 -13.30
C THR A 237 9.92 -6.86 -14.29
N LYS A 238 9.16 -7.95 -14.15
CA LYS A 238 7.91 -8.19 -14.88
C LYS A 238 6.71 -8.12 -13.92
N PRO A 239 5.51 -7.76 -14.39
CA PRO A 239 4.31 -7.83 -13.56
C PRO A 239 4.06 -9.24 -13.03
N ASP A 240 3.41 -9.34 -11.87
CA ASP A 240 3.03 -10.62 -11.28
C ASP A 240 2.12 -11.41 -12.25
N VAL A 241 2.34 -12.71 -12.39
CA VAL A 241 1.57 -13.55 -13.30
C VAL A 241 0.07 -13.53 -12.98
N HIS A 242 -0.32 -13.35 -11.72
CA HIS A 242 -1.72 -13.20 -11.32
C HIS A 242 -2.27 -11.85 -11.76
N GLN A 243 -1.48 -10.78 -11.64
CA GLN A 243 -1.82 -9.45 -12.14
C GLN A 243 -2.07 -9.49 -13.66
N THR A 244 -1.20 -10.15 -14.43
CA THR A 244 -1.36 -10.25 -15.88
C THR A 244 -2.62 -11.02 -16.31
N LYS A 245 -3.24 -11.74 -15.37
CA LYS A 245 -4.52 -12.46 -15.54
C LYS A 245 -5.71 -11.69 -14.99
N GLY A 246 -5.56 -10.42 -14.66
CA GLY A 246 -6.63 -9.55 -14.18
C GLY A 246 -6.92 -9.65 -12.68
N MET A 247 -6.09 -10.35 -11.89
CA MET A 247 -6.26 -10.34 -10.44
C MET A 247 -5.84 -8.98 -9.84
N VAL A 248 -6.56 -8.57 -8.81
CA VAL A 248 -6.29 -7.39 -7.98
C VAL A 248 -5.96 -7.82 -6.55
N CYS A 249 -5.55 -6.90 -5.67
CA CYS A 249 -5.23 -7.24 -4.28
C CYS A 249 -6.34 -8.05 -3.58
N THR A 250 -7.59 -7.66 -3.79
CA THR A 250 -8.77 -8.33 -3.19
C THR A 250 -9.14 -9.67 -3.83
N SER A 251 -8.46 -10.08 -4.91
CA SER A 251 -8.56 -11.44 -5.43
C SER A 251 -7.89 -12.47 -4.51
N CYS A 252 -6.91 -12.04 -3.71
CA CYS A 252 -6.23 -12.89 -2.72
C CYS A 252 -6.55 -12.47 -1.29
N HIS A 253 -6.55 -11.17 -1.01
CA HIS A 253 -6.78 -10.62 0.32
C HIS A 253 -8.26 -10.41 0.59
N THR A 254 -8.75 -10.94 1.72
CA THR A 254 -10.18 -10.89 2.06
C THR A 254 -10.51 -9.72 2.98
N GLY A 255 -11.79 -9.34 3.05
CA GLY A 255 -12.26 -8.31 3.99
C GLY A 255 -11.93 -8.63 5.45
N SER A 256 -11.92 -9.91 5.86
CA SER A 256 -11.57 -10.30 7.22
C SER A 256 -10.11 -9.98 7.58
N GLU A 257 -9.20 -10.02 6.61
CA GLU A 257 -7.80 -9.62 6.82
C GLU A 257 -7.67 -8.11 6.99
N MET A 258 -8.48 -7.35 6.25
CA MET A 258 -8.46 -5.89 6.25
C MET A 258 -9.18 -5.30 7.47
N HIS A 259 -10.29 -5.90 7.88
CA HIS A 259 -11.14 -5.44 8.98
C HIS A 259 -10.80 -6.09 10.32
N GLY A 260 -9.84 -7.03 10.37
CA GLY A 260 -9.49 -7.73 11.59
C GLY A 260 -10.42 -8.90 11.92
N SER A 261 -10.05 -9.67 12.95
CA SER A 261 -10.73 -10.91 13.33
C SER A 261 -11.20 -10.95 14.78
N GLY A 262 -11.15 -9.82 15.50
CA GLY A 262 -11.39 -9.74 16.94
C GLY A 262 -10.20 -10.16 17.81
N THR A 263 -9.12 -10.67 17.21
CA THR A 263 -7.87 -11.02 17.91
C THR A 263 -6.71 -10.31 17.25
N ILE A 264 -5.88 -9.64 18.04
CA ILE A 264 -4.72 -8.90 17.53
C ILE A 264 -3.57 -9.89 17.29
N PRO A 265 -3.15 -10.14 16.03
CA PRO A 265 -1.97 -10.95 15.77
C PRO A 265 -0.71 -10.18 16.17
N GLU A 266 0.33 -10.88 16.64
CA GLU A 266 1.60 -10.23 17.00
C GLU A 266 2.23 -9.45 15.83
N HIS A 267 2.13 -10.02 14.64
CA HIS A 267 2.63 -9.42 13.41
C HIS A 267 1.91 -10.04 12.21
N ARG A 268 2.02 -9.43 11.03
CA ARG A 268 1.33 -9.89 9.81
C ARG A 268 1.40 -11.39 9.54
N TYR A 269 2.57 -12.01 9.72
CA TYR A 269 2.75 -13.43 9.40
C TYR A 269 2.15 -14.41 10.41
N ALA A 270 1.69 -13.92 11.57
CA ALA A 270 0.99 -14.69 12.60
C ALA A 270 -0.52 -14.65 12.40
N TYR A 271 -1.02 -13.86 11.44
CA TYR A 271 -2.43 -13.85 11.09
C TYR A 271 -2.80 -15.13 10.33
N GLU A 272 -3.79 -15.86 10.83
CA GLU A 272 -4.09 -17.22 10.38
C GLU A 272 -4.80 -17.26 9.02
N LYS A 273 -5.58 -16.22 8.71
CA LYS A 273 -6.36 -16.10 7.47
C LYS A 273 -5.59 -15.39 6.34
N LEU A 274 -4.26 -15.35 6.41
CA LEU A 274 -3.45 -14.84 5.31
C LEU A 274 -3.64 -15.68 4.04
N PRO A 275 -3.55 -15.06 2.85
CA PRO A 275 -3.59 -15.80 1.59
C PRO A 275 -2.50 -16.86 1.51
N LYS A 276 -2.84 -18.02 0.94
CA LYS A 276 -1.93 -19.16 0.74
C LYS A 276 -1.96 -19.56 -0.74
N CYS A 277 -0.80 -19.90 -1.29
CA CYS A 277 -0.70 -20.35 -2.69
C CYS A 277 -1.53 -21.62 -2.90
N GLU A 278 -1.51 -22.49 -1.90
CA GLU A 278 -2.16 -23.79 -1.85
C GLU A 278 -3.70 -23.69 -1.87
N THR A 279 -4.28 -22.54 -1.51
CA THR A 279 -5.73 -22.30 -1.61
C THR A 279 -6.19 -22.28 -3.07
N CYS A 280 -5.39 -21.74 -3.99
CA CYS A 280 -5.70 -21.71 -5.42
C CYS A 280 -4.96 -22.79 -6.22
N HIS A 281 -3.85 -23.30 -5.67
CA HIS A 281 -3.03 -24.35 -6.26
C HIS A 281 -2.99 -25.59 -5.36
N PRO A 282 -4.11 -26.35 -5.28
CA PRO A 282 -4.14 -27.57 -4.50
C PRO A 282 -3.25 -28.65 -5.11
N ASN A 283 -2.72 -29.54 -4.27
CA ASN A 283 -1.96 -30.73 -4.67
C ASN A 283 -0.72 -30.41 -5.53
N VAL A 284 -0.03 -29.29 -5.26
CA VAL A 284 1.17 -28.88 -6.01
C VAL A 284 2.38 -29.76 -5.77
N LYS A 285 2.47 -30.44 -4.61
CA LYS A 285 3.64 -31.19 -4.16
C LYS A 285 4.18 -32.17 -5.21
N ASP A 286 3.30 -32.94 -5.85
CA ASP A 286 3.72 -33.98 -6.81
C ASP A 286 3.61 -33.53 -8.28
N LYS A 287 3.37 -32.24 -8.55
CA LYS A 287 3.16 -31.73 -9.92
C LYS A 287 4.43 -31.68 -10.75
N ASN A 288 5.60 -31.59 -10.11
CA ASN A 288 6.90 -31.62 -10.78
C ASN A 288 8.02 -31.96 -9.78
N LYS A 289 9.22 -32.23 -10.32
CA LYS A 289 10.40 -32.60 -9.52
C LYS A 289 10.83 -31.53 -8.52
N TYR A 290 10.67 -30.23 -8.83
CA TYR A 290 11.04 -29.17 -7.88
C TYR A 290 10.12 -29.18 -6.66
N HIS A 291 8.81 -29.28 -6.88
CA HIS A 291 7.84 -29.32 -5.79
C HIS A 291 8.04 -30.55 -4.91
N LEU A 292 8.25 -31.72 -5.53
CA LEU A 292 8.46 -32.98 -4.81
C LEU A 292 9.65 -32.90 -3.85
N MET A 293 10.72 -32.21 -4.27
CA MET A 293 11.95 -32.08 -3.50
C MET A 293 11.90 -30.97 -2.43
N HIS A 294 11.09 -29.93 -2.65
CA HIS A 294 11.26 -28.66 -1.93
C HIS A 294 10.02 -28.08 -1.27
N SER A 295 8.81 -28.58 -1.55
CA SER A 295 7.56 -28.01 -1.01
C SER A 295 7.54 -27.89 0.51
N ASP A 296 8.25 -28.80 1.19
CA ASP A 296 8.26 -28.93 2.64
C ASP A 296 9.50 -28.27 3.28
N SER A 297 10.30 -27.51 2.52
CA SER A 297 11.52 -26.88 3.03
C SER A 297 11.79 -25.48 2.51
N LEU A 298 11.31 -25.13 1.31
CA LEU A 298 11.46 -23.81 0.71
C LEU A 298 10.11 -23.08 0.68
N SER A 299 10.09 -21.79 1.01
CA SER A 299 8.88 -21.01 0.73
C SER A 299 8.64 -20.92 -0.78
N CYS A 300 7.38 -20.89 -1.22
CA CYS A 300 7.04 -20.80 -2.65
C CYS A 300 7.74 -19.63 -3.35
N TYR A 301 7.94 -18.53 -2.63
CA TYR A 301 8.64 -17.33 -3.10
C TYR A 301 10.12 -17.59 -3.47
N VAL A 302 10.78 -18.61 -2.90
CA VAL A 302 12.16 -18.98 -3.28
C VAL A 302 12.24 -19.36 -4.76
N CYS A 303 11.23 -20.06 -5.28
CA CYS A 303 11.20 -20.48 -6.69
C CYS A 303 10.49 -19.46 -7.57
N HIS A 304 9.45 -18.81 -7.04
CA HIS A 304 8.50 -18.03 -7.83
C HIS A 304 8.72 -16.51 -7.79
N SER A 305 9.61 -15.99 -6.94
CA SER A 305 9.96 -14.57 -6.95
C SER A 305 11.12 -14.28 -7.90
N GLN A 306 11.05 -13.15 -8.57
CA GLN A 306 12.19 -12.51 -9.24
C GLN A 306 12.90 -11.54 -8.28
N LYS A 307 13.94 -10.83 -8.74
CA LYS A 307 14.54 -9.72 -7.97
C LYS A 307 13.48 -8.68 -7.60
N TYR A 308 13.57 -8.15 -6.39
CA TYR A 308 12.61 -7.18 -5.87
C TYR A 308 13.31 -6.04 -5.15
N ASN A 309 12.56 -4.97 -4.91
CA ASN A 309 13.10 -3.79 -4.29
C ASN A 309 13.62 -4.06 -2.86
N ASN A 310 14.84 -3.65 -2.59
CA ASN A 310 15.49 -3.63 -1.30
C ASN A 310 15.94 -2.20 -1.00
N CYS A 311 16.00 -1.86 0.27
CA CYS A 311 16.52 -0.60 0.79
C CYS A 311 16.91 -0.81 2.24
N GLY A 312 17.64 0.12 2.84
CA GLY A 312 18.08 -0.07 4.21
C GLY A 312 18.62 1.19 4.85
N SER A 313 19.01 1.05 6.12
CA SER A 313 19.66 2.11 6.91
C SER A 313 18.88 3.43 6.88
N CYS A 314 17.65 3.41 7.39
CA CYS A 314 16.77 4.58 7.34
C CYS A 314 17.01 5.52 8.51
N HIS A 315 17.22 6.80 8.22
CA HIS A 315 17.19 7.89 9.18
C HIS A 315 15.87 8.63 9.07
N ILE A 316 15.04 8.50 10.10
CA ILE A 316 13.68 9.02 10.09
C ILE A 316 13.76 10.55 10.16
N HIS A 317 13.05 11.24 9.27
CA HIS A 317 13.07 12.71 9.08
C HIS A 317 14.40 13.33 8.62
N GLY A 318 15.50 12.56 8.59
CA GLY A 318 16.82 13.01 8.12
C GLY A 318 17.12 12.57 6.69
N LEU A 319 18.29 11.94 6.48
CA LEU A 319 18.79 11.48 5.17
C LEU A 319 17.90 10.45 4.44
N GLY A 320 16.81 10.01 5.05
CA GLY A 320 15.99 8.92 4.53
C GLY A 320 16.76 7.60 4.50
N ALA A 321 16.59 6.80 3.45
CA ALA A 321 17.31 5.55 3.30
C ALA A 321 18.75 5.78 2.83
N ARG A 322 19.73 5.59 3.72
CA ARG A 322 21.17 5.69 3.38
C ARG A 322 21.66 4.55 2.49
N VAL A 323 20.95 3.42 2.49
CA VAL A 323 21.07 2.41 1.45
C VAL A 323 19.92 2.66 0.47
N PRO A 324 20.19 3.26 -0.71
CA PRO A 324 19.16 3.58 -1.69
C PRO A 324 18.38 2.35 -2.15
N SER A 325 17.29 2.57 -2.88
CA SER A 325 16.52 1.49 -3.49
C SER A 325 17.35 0.73 -4.54
N TYR A 326 17.34 -0.60 -4.49
CA TYR A 326 17.99 -1.47 -5.47
C TYR A 326 17.21 -2.79 -5.64
N MET A 327 17.38 -3.46 -6.79
CA MET A 327 16.75 -4.75 -7.05
C MET A 327 17.67 -5.89 -6.65
N ASP A 328 17.22 -6.74 -5.72
CA ASP A 328 17.98 -7.90 -5.26
C ASP A 328 17.07 -9.05 -4.84
N PHE A 329 17.64 -10.23 -4.69
CA PHE A 329 16.99 -11.46 -4.30
C PHE A 329 17.91 -12.27 -3.40
N LYS A 330 17.45 -12.60 -2.19
CA LYS A 330 18.24 -13.33 -1.19
C LYS A 330 17.43 -14.44 -0.53
N ILE A 331 18.00 -15.63 -0.51
CA ILE A 331 17.53 -16.81 0.23
C ILE A 331 18.31 -16.89 1.54
N ALA A 332 17.59 -16.99 2.66
CA ALA A 332 18.17 -17.09 4.00
C ALA A 332 17.48 -18.21 4.79
N LEU A 333 18.05 -18.56 5.94
CA LEU A 333 17.32 -19.35 6.93
C LEU A 333 16.06 -18.60 7.38
N ASN A 334 14.99 -19.33 7.63
CA ASN A 334 13.73 -18.74 8.08
C ASN A 334 13.88 -18.02 9.43
N PRO A 335 13.68 -16.68 9.51
CA PRO A 335 13.70 -15.95 10.78
C PRO A 335 12.43 -16.15 11.61
N LEU A 336 11.39 -16.77 11.05
CA LEU A 336 10.06 -16.92 11.65
C LEU A 336 9.70 -18.39 11.84
N LYS A 337 10.60 -19.13 12.50
CA LYS A 337 10.43 -20.57 12.71
C LYS A 337 9.17 -20.91 13.51
N ASP A 338 8.72 -20.04 14.40
CA ASP A 338 7.57 -20.34 15.26
C ASP A 338 6.21 -20.22 14.56
N VAL A 339 6.12 -19.41 13.50
CA VAL A 339 4.86 -19.16 12.77
C VAL A 339 4.85 -19.73 11.35
N ARG A 340 6.03 -20.01 10.77
CA ARG A 340 6.20 -20.57 9.42
C ARG A 340 7.10 -21.80 9.48
N LYS A 341 6.77 -22.72 10.39
CA LYS A 341 7.55 -23.93 10.73
C LYS A 341 7.89 -24.80 9.54
N GLN A 342 7.05 -24.81 8.51
CA GLN A 342 7.23 -25.65 7.33
C GLN A 342 8.41 -25.24 6.43
N TYR A 343 8.97 -24.03 6.58
CA TYR A 343 10.04 -23.56 5.71
C TYR A 343 11.37 -23.48 6.46
N LYS A 344 12.39 -24.17 5.93
CA LYS A 344 13.79 -24.05 6.34
C LYS A 344 14.42 -22.79 5.71
N PHE A 345 14.21 -22.58 4.41
CA PHE A 345 14.73 -21.44 3.69
C PHE A 345 13.62 -20.60 3.06
N VAL A 346 13.84 -19.28 3.05
CA VAL A 346 12.84 -18.29 2.65
C VAL A 346 13.51 -17.14 1.92
N THR A 347 12.75 -16.39 1.13
CA THR A 347 13.17 -15.09 0.63
C THR A 347 13.18 -14.06 1.76
N VAL A 348 14.21 -13.22 1.81
CA VAL A 348 14.33 -12.12 2.79
C VAL A 348 14.55 -10.77 2.13
N ARG A 349 14.11 -9.71 2.80
CA ARG A 349 14.25 -8.33 2.31
C ARG A 349 15.00 -7.50 3.33
N ARG A 350 16.00 -6.75 2.86
CA ARG A 350 16.66 -5.73 3.68
C ARG A 350 15.65 -4.66 4.07
N THR A 351 15.61 -4.31 5.35
CA THR A 351 14.62 -3.37 5.90
C THR A 351 15.26 -2.04 6.26
N LEU A 352 14.41 -1.01 6.33
CA LEU A 352 14.67 0.33 6.82
C LEU A 352 14.94 0.32 8.33
N ALA A 353 16.05 -0.30 8.74
CA ALA A 353 16.53 -0.37 10.11
C ALA A 353 18.03 -0.04 10.15
N ALA A 354 18.41 0.76 11.14
CA ALA A 354 19.75 1.20 11.50
C ALA A 354 19.81 1.37 13.03
N PRO A 355 20.98 1.20 13.66
CA PRO A 355 21.13 1.45 15.10
C PRO A 355 20.69 2.86 15.49
N ASP A 356 21.00 3.85 14.67
CA ASP A 356 20.79 5.29 14.87
C ASP A 356 19.53 5.83 14.15
N ASN A 357 18.53 4.97 13.91
CA ASN A 357 17.32 5.26 13.13
C ASN A 357 16.54 6.52 13.55
N TRP A 358 16.66 6.90 14.83
CA TRP A 358 15.86 7.91 15.52
C TRP A 358 16.69 9.07 16.05
N VAL A 359 17.90 9.28 15.51
CA VAL A 359 18.81 10.35 15.96
C VAL A 359 18.15 11.73 15.91
N GLU A 360 17.38 12.02 14.85
CA GLU A 360 16.62 13.26 14.68
C GLU A 360 15.46 13.43 15.68
N TYR A 361 15.11 12.36 16.40
CA TYR A 361 14.09 12.34 17.45
C TYR A 361 14.69 12.12 18.83
N GLY A 362 15.98 12.43 19.00
CA GLY A 362 16.66 12.45 20.30
C GLY A 362 17.03 11.06 20.83
N LEU A 363 17.00 10.02 19.99
CA LEU A 363 17.48 8.68 20.33
C LEU A 363 18.72 8.33 19.48
N PRO A 364 19.94 8.54 20.00
CA PRO A 364 21.18 8.34 19.24
C PRO A 364 21.37 6.91 18.76
N GLN A 365 20.95 5.93 19.57
CA GLN A 365 21.02 4.51 19.22
C GLN A 365 19.88 3.74 19.88
N TYR A 366 19.32 2.77 19.16
CA TYR A 366 18.42 1.79 19.72
C TYR A 366 19.12 0.98 20.83
N PRO A 367 18.53 0.84 22.02
CA PRO A 367 19.11 0.05 23.11
C PRO A 367 19.11 -1.45 22.83
N ASN A 368 18.23 -1.95 21.96
CA ASN A 368 18.08 -3.38 21.68
C ASN A 368 17.99 -3.65 20.16
N PHE A 369 18.87 -3.00 19.39
CA PHE A 369 18.86 -3.11 17.93
C PHE A 369 18.94 -4.57 17.45
N ASP A 370 19.79 -5.40 18.05
CA ASP A 370 20.07 -6.75 17.56
C ASP A 370 18.94 -7.78 17.82
N ALA A 371 17.88 -7.39 18.54
CA ALA A 371 16.73 -8.26 18.80
C ALA A 371 16.04 -8.74 17.51
N LEU A 372 16.05 -7.92 16.47
CA LEU A 372 15.41 -8.22 15.19
C LEU A 372 16.42 -8.14 14.04
N PRO A 373 16.37 -9.05 13.05
CA PRO A 373 17.27 -9.00 11.91
C PRO A 373 17.01 -7.77 11.03
N THR A 374 18.05 -7.34 10.31
CA THR A 374 17.96 -6.30 9.27
C THR A 374 17.51 -6.84 7.93
N TYR A 375 17.49 -8.17 7.78
CA TYR A 375 16.83 -8.91 6.70
C TYR A 375 15.60 -9.65 7.24
N ASN A 376 14.41 -9.18 6.87
CA ASN A 376 13.15 -9.75 7.35
C ASN A 376 12.61 -10.81 6.38
N TYR A 377 11.85 -11.78 6.88
CA TYR A 377 11.01 -12.66 6.05
C TYR A 377 10.21 -11.84 5.04
N ALA A 378 10.27 -12.23 3.77
CA ALA A 378 9.62 -11.52 2.68
C ALA A 378 8.63 -12.43 1.94
N THR A 379 7.53 -11.81 1.52
CA THR A 379 6.52 -12.36 0.60
C THR A 379 6.40 -11.40 -0.60
N PRO A 380 7.36 -11.41 -1.52
CA PRO A 380 7.35 -10.52 -2.69
C PRO A 380 6.09 -10.75 -3.54
N HIS A 381 5.42 -9.67 -3.93
CA HIS A 381 4.22 -9.73 -4.78
C HIS A 381 4.63 -9.63 -6.25
N ASN A 382 5.53 -10.48 -6.72
CA ASN A 382 6.10 -10.40 -8.08
C ASN A 382 6.21 -11.79 -8.72
N ILE A 383 5.27 -12.66 -8.39
CA ILE A 383 5.26 -14.08 -8.71
C ILE A 383 5.33 -14.30 -10.22
N GLN A 384 6.27 -15.15 -10.63
CA GLN A 384 6.41 -15.61 -12.01
C GLN A 384 6.22 -17.13 -12.06
N ARG A 385 5.68 -17.62 -13.18
CA ARG A 385 5.62 -19.07 -13.43
C ARG A 385 7.02 -19.69 -13.50
N TRP A 386 7.93 -19.00 -14.17
CA TRP A 386 9.33 -19.36 -14.32
C TRP A 386 10.19 -18.16 -14.01
N THR A 387 11.24 -18.37 -13.24
CA THR A 387 12.19 -17.36 -12.78
C THR A 387 13.60 -17.72 -13.23
N ASN A 388 14.55 -16.81 -13.08
CA ASN A 388 15.95 -17.09 -13.38
C ASN A 388 16.51 -18.24 -12.52
N VAL A 389 15.97 -18.47 -11.32
CA VAL A 389 16.41 -19.56 -10.42
C VAL A 389 15.76 -20.92 -10.72
N THR A 390 14.72 -20.95 -11.57
CA THR A 390 14.01 -22.20 -11.93
C THR A 390 14.12 -22.56 -13.41
N LYS A 391 14.35 -21.60 -14.30
CA LYS A 391 14.45 -21.83 -15.75
C LYS A 391 15.90 -22.14 -16.13
N VAL A 392 16.19 -23.42 -16.38
CA VAL A 392 17.51 -23.91 -16.83
C VAL A 392 17.56 -24.07 -18.35
N SER A 393 18.76 -24.08 -18.93
CA SER A 393 18.96 -24.37 -20.37
C SER A 393 18.61 -25.83 -20.71
N ASP A 394 18.36 -26.11 -21.98
CA ASP A 394 18.06 -27.47 -22.42
C ASP A 394 19.22 -28.43 -22.09
N GLY A 395 18.89 -29.57 -21.48
CA GLY A 395 19.87 -30.57 -21.03
C GLY A 395 20.51 -30.30 -19.66
N GLU A 396 20.36 -29.11 -19.09
CA GLU A 396 20.88 -28.79 -17.76
C GLU A 396 20.09 -29.46 -16.63
N LYS A 397 20.77 -29.68 -15.50
CA LYS A 397 20.13 -30.25 -14.32
C LYS A 397 19.24 -29.21 -13.64
N CYS A 398 18.18 -29.67 -12.99
CA CYS A 398 17.21 -28.78 -12.33
C CYS A 398 17.83 -27.84 -11.28
N TYR A 399 18.95 -28.23 -10.68
CA TYR A 399 19.67 -27.45 -9.67
C TYR A 399 20.56 -26.33 -10.24
N ALA A 400 20.77 -26.28 -11.56
CA ALA A 400 21.85 -25.51 -12.18
C ALA A 400 21.83 -24.01 -11.89
N ASN A 401 20.64 -23.43 -11.67
CA ASN A 401 20.45 -21.99 -11.45
C ASN A 401 20.08 -21.62 -10.00
N CYS A 402 20.01 -22.60 -9.09
CA CYS A 402 19.67 -22.36 -7.70
C CYS A 402 20.79 -22.85 -6.77
N HIS A 403 21.16 -24.12 -6.84
CA HIS A 403 22.17 -24.66 -5.94
C HIS A 403 23.53 -24.06 -6.25
N ILE A 404 24.31 -23.79 -5.20
CA ILE A 404 25.70 -23.40 -5.35
C ILE A 404 26.45 -24.57 -5.96
N ARG A 405 27.31 -24.27 -6.95
CA ARG A 405 28.15 -25.26 -7.63
C ARG A 405 29.39 -24.58 -8.19
N LYS A 406 30.41 -25.39 -8.46
CA LYS A 406 31.62 -24.95 -9.14
C LYS A 406 31.42 -24.88 -10.66
N GLN A 407 31.89 -23.80 -11.28
CA GLN A 407 32.05 -23.67 -12.72
C GLN A 407 33.48 -23.17 -12.97
N GLY A 408 34.37 -24.08 -13.38
CA GLY A 408 35.81 -23.84 -13.36
C GLY A 408 36.30 -23.61 -11.92
N ASP A 409 36.94 -22.47 -11.67
CA ASP A 409 37.43 -22.07 -10.34
C ASP A 409 36.46 -21.17 -9.56
N THR A 410 35.30 -20.86 -10.13
CA THR A 410 34.32 -19.95 -9.51
C THR A 410 33.11 -20.71 -8.95
N LEU A 411 32.66 -20.31 -7.77
CA LEU A 411 31.36 -20.75 -7.22
C LEU A 411 30.25 -19.85 -7.76
N ILE A 412 29.34 -20.45 -8.53
CA ILE A 412 28.16 -19.76 -9.07
C ILE A 412 26.95 -19.91 -8.16
N ASN A 413 25.91 -19.09 -8.37
CA ASN A 413 24.70 -18.99 -7.55
C ASN A 413 24.92 -18.56 -6.09
N THR A 414 26.15 -18.26 -5.66
CA THR A 414 26.42 -17.76 -4.29
C THR A 414 25.69 -16.44 -4.00
N ASN A 415 25.50 -15.62 -5.03
CA ASN A 415 24.87 -14.31 -4.93
C ASN A 415 23.37 -14.34 -4.56
N ILE A 416 22.66 -15.45 -4.79
CA ILE A 416 21.23 -15.55 -4.45
C ILE A 416 20.98 -15.98 -3.00
N TYR A 417 22.03 -16.33 -2.25
CA TYR A 417 21.93 -16.65 -0.82
C TYR A 417 22.46 -15.49 0.03
N LEU A 418 21.95 -15.38 1.26
CA LEU A 418 22.43 -14.41 2.25
C LEU A 418 23.56 -15.04 3.08
N PHE A 419 24.79 -14.64 2.80
CA PHE A 419 25.96 -15.00 3.60
C PHE A 419 26.30 -13.90 4.62
N GLU A 420 27.06 -14.23 5.65
CA GLU A 420 27.54 -13.23 6.62
C GLU A 420 28.39 -12.15 5.95
N LYS A 421 29.15 -12.49 4.90
CA LYS A 421 29.92 -11.52 4.09
C LYS A 421 29.06 -10.49 3.34
N ASP A 422 27.76 -10.77 3.17
CA ASP A 422 26.82 -9.83 2.51
C ASP A 422 26.30 -8.76 3.51
N LEU A 423 26.59 -8.93 4.81
CA LEU A 423 26.14 -8.03 5.86
C LEU A 423 27.16 -6.91 6.10
N LEU A 424 26.67 -5.69 6.30
CA LEU A 424 27.51 -4.64 6.87
C LEU A 424 27.89 -5.00 8.32
N ASP A 425 29.00 -4.46 8.81
CA ASP A 425 29.52 -4.80 10.14
C ASP A 425 28.48 -4.60 11.26
N TRP A 426 27.72 -3.51 11.20
CA TRP A 426 26.65 -3.21 12.16
C TRP A 426 25.40 -4.10 12.00
N GLU A 427 25.25 -4.84 10.90
CA GLU A 427 24.15 -5.78 10.68
C GLU A 427 24.46 -7.20 11.17
N LYS A 428 25.74 -7.54 11.35
CA LYS A 428 26.18 -8.91 11.65
C LYS A 428 25.55 -9.44 12.92
N ASN A 429 25.56 -8.70 14.02
CA ASN A 429 24.99 -9.17 15.28
C ASN A 429 23.48 -9.44 15.17
N ALA A 430 22.73 -8.53 14.56
CA ALA A 430 21.29 -8.68 14.33
C ALA A 430 20.92 -9.83 13.39
N THR A 431 21.73 -10.09 12.35
CA THR A 431 21.30 -10.87 11.18
C THR A 431 22.07 -12.17 10.95
N LYS A 432 23.31 -12.34 11.45
CA LYS A 432 24.12 -13.56 11.20
C LYS A 432 23.41 -14.87 11.57
N LYS A 433 22.48 -14.83 12.53
CA LYS A 433 21.68 -16.00 12.93
C LYS A 433 20.79 -16.59 11.83
N ILE A 434 20.56 -15.84 10.74
CA ILE A 434 19.77 -16.30 9.59
C ILE A 434 20.58 -16.48 8.30
N THR A 435 21.88 -16.23 8.33
CA THR A 435 22.72 -16.43 7.14
C THR A 435 22.94 -17.92 6.88
N VAL A 436 23.38 -18.24 5.67
CA VAL A 436 23.45 -19.63 5.20
C VAL A 436 24.82 -20.30 5.38
N ASP A 437 25.80 -19.59 5.95
CA ASP A 437 27.22 -19.98 6.02
C ASP A 437 27.44 -21.39 6.59
N LYS A 438 26.57 -21.85 7.50
CA LYS A 438 26.62 -23.18 8.13
C LYS A 438 25.37 -24.03 7.85
N ALA A 439 24.53 -23.61 6.91
CA ALA A 439 23.21 -24.20 6.69
C ALA A 439 23.08 -24.97 5.37
N LEU A 440 23.99 -24.71 4.42
CA LEU A 440 24.01 -25.35 3.11
C LEU A 440 24.82 -26.65 3.14
N PRO A 441 24.47 -27.63 2.29
CA PRO A 441 25.24 -28.86 2.14
C PRO A 441 26.71 -28.59 1.75
N SER A 442 27.66 -29.32 2.34
CA SER A 442 29.09 -29.08 2.14
C SER A 442 29.58 -29.51 0.75
N ASP A 443 28.86 -30.41 0.09
CA ASP A 443 29.09 -30.85 -1.28
C ASP A 443 28.77 -29.78 -2.33
N TRP A 444 27.97 -28.76 -2.01
CA TRP A 444 27.69 -27.65 -2.93
C TRP A 444 28.91 -26.75 -3.18
N PHE A 445 29.93 -26.84 -2.33
CA PHE A 445 31.14 -26.02 -2.41
C PHE A 445 32.35 -26.79 -2.98
N LYS A 446 32.15 -28.05 -3.39
CA LYS A 446 33.21 -28.91 -3.89
C LYS A 446 33.32 -28.89 -5.41
#